data_AF-A0A938BUB6-F1
#
_entry.id   AF-A0A938BUB6-F1
#
_cell.length_a   1.000
_cell.length_b   1.000
_cell.length_c   1.000
_cell.angle_alpha   90.00
_cell.angle_beta   90.00
_cell.angle_gamma   90.00
#
_symmetry.space_group_name_H-M   'P 1'
#
loop_
_entity.id
_entity.type
_entity.pdbx_description
1 polymer ?
#
loop_
_entity_poly.entity_id
_entity_poly.type
_entity_poly.pdbx_seq_one_letter_code
_entity_poly.pdbx_strand_id
1 'polypeptide(L)'
;MQAQHAAGGAKAAACQAVEQDPLARGNAGAELAAQGFEATQRQCGCHGHACASCRKVTSPLWQNRSAFMLSSMQDMPAVLQASWHACQQPMATDDSMPAPGSRVQRLGLIAGPIAAALCYLLLPAEYRAATGGMAEFPHAGRATLAMMAWMAIWWLTEALPLAATALLPLAAFPLLGIATPAKTAAPHGSDIIWMFFGGFMLAGAIQRWGLDRRIAFHTLRWVGTRPDAVIGGVMAATASISMWVSNTATAAMMVPIAPSVIDLVLRRRTGAGLAEHGGIPRRATDERAFAKGLLLCVACAASIGGMATIVGSPPNGILVRYIAQAYGDEISFLRWMQFALPTVLLFLPIAWWLITR
;
A
#
# COMPACT_ATOMS: atom_id res chain seq x y z
N MET A 1 -3.54 44.58 -21.43
CA MET A 1 -3.76 44.09 -20.05
C MET A 1 -4.08 42.60 -19.96
N GLN A 2 -4.92 42.01 -20.82
CA GLN A 2 -5.23 40.55 -20.76
C GLN A 2 -4.05 39.62 -21.15
N ALA A 3 -3.16 40.03 -22.05
CA ALA A 3 -1.98 39.23 -22.41
C ALA A 3 -0.90 39.14 -21.30
N GLN A 4 -0.79 40.16 -20.43
CA GLN A 4 0.18 40.17 -19.33
C GLN A 4 -0.28 39.31 -18.14
N HIS A 5 -1.59 39.21 -17.89
CA HIS A 5 -2.14 38.32 -16.86
C HIS A 5 -2.03 36.82 -17.23
N ALA A 6 -2.19 36.46 -18.50
CA ALA A 6 -2.02 35.09 -18.96
C ALA A 6 -0.56 34.61 -18.87
N ALA A 7 0.40 35.49 -19.17
CA ALA A 7 1.83 35.20 -19.05
C ALA A 7 2.29 35.02 -17.59
N GLY A 8 1.66 35.70 -16.63
CA GLY A 8 1.92 35.53 -15.20
C GLY A 8 1.44 34.19 -14.64
N GLY A 9 0.28 33.70 -15.09
CA GLY A 9 -0.25 32.38 -14.69
C GLY A 9 0.59 31.20 -15.18
N ALA A 10 1.07 31.25 -16.43
CA ALA A 10 1.94 30.23 -16.99
C ALA A 10 3.31 30.12 -16.29
N LYS A 11 3.85 31.25 -15.79
CA LYS A 11 5.14 31.28 -15.09
C LYS A 11 5.04 30.88 -13.61
N ALA A 12 3.92 31.14 -12.95
CA ALA A 12 3.65 30.59 -11.61
C ALA A 12 3.50 29.06 -11.65
N ALA A 13 2.84 28.54 -12.70
CA ALA A 13 2.79 27.10 -12.98
C ALA A 13 4.19 26.52 -13.25
N ALA A 14 5.08 27.25 -13.93
CA ALA A 14 6.47 26.84 -14.11
C ALA A 14 7.25 26.72 -12.78
N CYS A 15 7.09 27.66 -11.84
CA CYS A 15 7.71 27.52 -10.51
C CYS A 15 7.14 26.35 -9.69
N GLN A 16 5.83 26.10 -9.77
CA GLN A 16 5.22 24.91 -9.16
C GLN A 16 5.70 23.62 -9.84
N ALA A 17 5.90 23.63 -11.17
CA ALA A 17 6.48 22.51 -11.90
C ALA A 17 7.94 22.25 -11.49
N VAL A 18 8.74 23.30 -11.22
CA VAL A 18 10.10 23.17 -10.66
C VAL A 18 10.08 22.58 -9.23
N GLU A 19 9.05 22.88 -8.42
CA GLU A 19 8.88 22.25 -7.10
C GLU A 19 8.51 20.76 -7.21
N GLN A 20 7.78 20.38 -8.26
CA GLN A 20 7.23 19.03 -8.47
C GLN A 20 8.13 18.07 -9.28
N ASP A 21 8.99 18.58 -10.17
CA ASP A 21 9.85 17.77 -11.05
C ASP A 21 11.33 17.73 -10.59
N PRO A 22 11.88 16.54 -10.23
CA PRO A 22 13.29 16.35 -9.90
C PRO A 22 14.34 16.75 -10.95
N LEU A 23 14.01 16.75 -12.25
CA LEU A 23 14.97 17.08 -13.32
C LEU A 23 15.06 18.58 -13.59
N ALA A 24 13.97 19.33 -13.36
CA ALA A 24 14.01 20.79 -13.31
C ALA A 24 14.90 21.32 -12.17
N ARG A 25 15.25 20.47 -11.19
CA ARG A 25 16.16 20.76 -10.06
C ARG A 25 17.63 20.93 -10.45
N GLY A 26 18.01 20.57 -11.68
CA GLY A 26 19.39 20.71 -12.17
C GLY A 26 19.66 22.04 -12.88
N ASN A 27 19.02 22.23 -14.04
CA ASN A 27 19.43 23.31 -14.96
C ASN A 27 18.68 24.63 -14.70
N ALA A 28 17.35 24.58 -14.50
CA ALA A 28 16.55 25.78 -14.26
C ALA A 28 16.77 26.38 -12.86
N GLY A 29 16.94 25.52 -11.84
CA GLY A 29 17.21 25.94 -10.46
C GLY A 29 18.57 26.65 -10.28
N ALA A 30 19.59 26.25 -11.04
CA ALA A 30 20.91 26.88 -11.02
C ALA A 30 20.92 28.27 -11.69
N GLU A 31 20.24 28.43 -12.83
CA GLU A 31 20.04 29.72 -13.49
C GLU A 31 19.23 30.70 -12.62
N LEU A 32 18.16 30.22 -11.96
CA LEU A 32 17.32 31.03 -11.06
C LEU A 32 18.02 31.42 -9.75
N ALA A 33 18.93 30.57 -9.25
CA ALA A 33 19.75 30.86 -8.08
C ALA A 33 20.84 31.91 -8.37
N ALA A 34 21.41 31.92 -9.58
CA ALA A 34 22.45 32.86 -9.99
C ALA A 34 21.93 34.31 -10.16
N GLN A 35 20.63 34.49 -10.42
CA GLN A 35 20.04 35.81 -10.72
C GLN A 35 19.61 36.58 -9.45
N GLY A 36 19.56 35.93 -8.28
CA GLY A 36 19.17 36.55 -7.02
C GLY A 36 17.65 36.71 -6.83
N PHE A 37 17.21 36.73 -5.56
CA PHE A 37 15.79 36.66 -5.16
C PHE A 37 14.89 37.74 -5.81
N GLU A 38 15.39 38.97 -5.91
CA GLU A 38 14.62 40.10 -6.48
C GLU A 38 14.48 40.03 -8.00
N ALA A 39 15.46 39.48 -8.72
CA ALA A 39 15.39 39.31 -10.17
C ALA A 39 14.37 38.23 -10.54
N THR A 40 14.37 37.13 -9.79
CA THR A 40 13.43 36.02 -9.95
C THR A 40 11.99 36.44 -9.68
N GLN A 41 11.75 37.31 -8.68
CA GLN A 41 10.42 37.86 -8.43
C GLN A 41 9.89 38.72 -9.59
N ARG A 42 10.75 39.52 -10.22
CA ARG A 42 10.37 40.35 -11.39
C ARG A 42 10.07 39.48 -12.61
N GLN A 43 10.82 38.39 -12.81
CA GLN A 43 10.63 37.48 -13.94
C GLN A 43 9.34 36.66 -13.84
N CYS A 44 8.94 36.28 -12.62
CA CYS A 44 7.68 35.59 -12.32
C CYS A 44 6.47 36.52 -12.19
N GLY A 45 6.66 37.85 -12.24
CA GLY A 45 5.57 38.83 -12.14
C GLY A 45 4.96 38.98 -10.75
N CYS A 46 5.64 38.48 -9.71
CA CYS A 46 5.19 38.58 -8.32
C CYS A 46 5.62 39.94 -7.73
N HIS A 47 4.93 41.02 -8.09
CA HIS A 47 5.18 42.35 -7.52
C HIS A 47 4.72 42.40 -6.04
N GLY A 48 5.63 42.11 -5.11
CA GLY A 48 5.46 42.38 -3.68
C GLY A 48 4.72 41.33 -2.85
N HIS A 49 4.04 40.36 -3.46
CA HIS A 49 3.51 39.20 -2.75
C HIS A 49 4.51 38.03 -2.82
N ALA A 50 5.18 37.76 -1.70
CA ALA A 50 6.14 36.66 -1.60
C ALA A 50 5.43 35.30 -1.78
N CYS A 51 5.42 34.76 -2.99
CA CYS A 51 4.98 33.40 -3.24
C CYS A 51 5.87 32.43 -2.44
N ALA A 52 5.28 31.64 -1.52
CA ALA A 52 6.00 30.73 -0.64
C ALA A 52 6.90 29.73 -1.40
N SER A 53 6.55 29.41 -2.64
CA SER A 53 7.31 28.54 -3.54
C SER A 53 8.63 29.19 -3.99
N CYS A 54 8.64 30.48 -4.37
CA CYS A 54 9.87 31.22 -4.70
C CYS A 54 10.86 31.27 -3.52
N ARG A 55 10.37 31.46 -2.29
CA ARG A 55 11.22 31.54 -1.08
C ARG A 55 11.90 30.21 -0.74
N LYS A 56 11.27 29.07 -1.06
CA LYS A 56 11.86 27.74 -0.87
C LYS A 56 12.97 27.44 -1.87
N VAL A 57 12.74 27.76 -3.15
CA VAL A 57 13.68 27.47 -4.26
C VAL A 57 14.99 28.28 -4.12
N THR A 58 14.93 29.50 -3.58
CA THR A 58 16.12 30.34 -3.37
C THR A 58 16.81 30.13 -2.02
N SER A 59 16.41 29.12 -1.22
CA SER A 59 16.99 28.92 0.12
C SER A 59 18.35 28.18 0.05
N PRO A 60 19.34 28.52 0.91
CA PRO A 60 20.65 27.87 0.92
C PRO A 60 20.60 26.35 1.18
N LEU A 61 19.63 25.91 1.98
CA LEU A 61 19.36 24.49 2.26
C LEU A 61 18.86 23.73 1.03
N TRP A 62 18.15 24.41 0.12
CA TRP A 62 17.66 23.83 -1.13
C TRP A 62 18.82 23.64 -2.13
N GLN A 63 19.69 24.65 -2.26
CA GLN A 63 20.87 24.62 -3.13
C GLN A 63 21.88 23.51 -2.77
N ASN A 64 22.13 23.29 -1.46
CA ASN A 64 23.05 22.22 -1.02
C ASN A 64 22.48 20.81 -1.23
N ARG A 65 21.16 20.63 -1.13
CA ARG A 65 20.51 19.32 -1.34
C ARG A 65 20.42 18.91 -2.80
N SER A 66 20.22 19.87 -3.71
CA SER A 66 20.19 19.61 -5.15
C SER A 66 21.59 19.29 -5.69
N ALA A 67 22.62 20.04 -5.28
CA ALA A 67 24.00 19.80 -5.71
C ALA A 67 24.52 18.40 -5.35
N PHE A 68 24.24 17.92 -4.13
CA PHE A 68 24.63 16.57 -3.68
C PHE A 68 23.88 15.43 -4.40
N MET A 69 22.61 15.64 -4.76
CA MET A 69 21.87 14.65 -5.56
C MET A 69 22.35 14.61 -7.02
N LEU A 70 22.62 15.75 -7.63
CA LEU A 70 23.07 15.86 -9.02
C LEU A 70 24.43 15.18 -9.23
N SER A 71 25.39 15.40 -8.33
CA SER A 71 26.70 14.73 -8.42
C SER A 71 26.56 13.20 -8.32
N SER A 72 25.65 12.73 -7.46
CA SER A 72 25.39 11.29 -7.27
C SER A 72 24.61 10.64 -8.43
N MET A 73 23.87 11.44 -9.22
CA MET A 73 23.10 10.96 -10.37
C MET A 73 23.93 10.91 -11.66
N GLN A 74 24.90 11.82 -11.84
CA GLN A 74 25.76 11.85 -13.03
C GLN A 74 26.67 10.60 -13.14
N ASP A 75 26.95 9.94 -12.02
CA ASP A 75 27.76 8.70 -11.97
C ASP A 75 26.95 7.41 -12.25
N MET A 76 25.62 7.50 -12.46
CA MET A 76 24.79 6.32 -12.69
C MET A 76 24.74 5.89 -14.18
N PRO A 77 24.81 4.58 -14.48
CA PRO A 77 24.46 4.05 -15.79
C PRO A 77 23.05 4.47 -16.23
N ALA A 78 22.86 4.81 -17.50
CA ALA A 78 21.60 5.33 -18.06
C ALA A 78 20.37 4.45 -17.76
N VAL A 79 20.54 3.13 -17.63
CA VAL A 79 19.47 2.18 -17.27
C VAL A 79 18.97 2.37 -15.84
N LEU A 80 19.86 2.73 -14.91
CA LEU A 80 19.51 3.00 -13.51
C LEU A 80 18.83 4.37 -13.36
N GLN A 81 19.24 5.36 -14.16
CA GLN A 81 18.53 6.63 -14.25
C GLN A 81 17.10 6.43 -14.80
N ALA A 82 16.93 5.65 -15.88
CA ALA A 82 15.62 5.39 -16.46
C ALA A 82 14.66 4.64 -15.51
N SER A 83 15.16 3.64 -14.78
CA SER A 83 14.37 2.89 -13.79
C SER A 83 14.04 3.71 -12.54
N TRP A 84 14.94 4.60 -12.12
CA TRP A 84 14.67 5.59 -11.07
C TRP A 84 13.57 6.59 -11.48
N HIS A 85 13.63 7.11 -12.71
CA HIS A 85 12.59 7.99 -13.26
C HIS A 85 11.23 7.29 -13.32
N ALA A 86 11.18 6.02 -13.74
CA ALA A 86 9.96 5.21 -13.72
C ALA A 86 9.40 5.00 -12.30
N CYS A 87 10.26 4.95 -11.29
CA CYS A 87 9.87 4.76 -9.89
C CYS A 87 9.43 6.06 -9.19
N GLN A 88 9.82 7.22 -9.72
CA GLN A 88 9.52 8.54 -9.17
C GLN A 88 8.39 9.29 -9.86
N GLN A 89 7.95 8.81 -11.03
CA GLN A 89 6.71 9.35 -11.57
C GLN A 89 5.63 9.13 -10.51
N PRO A 90 4.96 10.18 -9.99
CA PRO A 90 3.69 9.96 -9.32
C PRO A 90 2.91 9.11 -10.32
N MET A 91 2.39 7.94 -9.88
CA MET A 91 1.46 7.16 -10.70
C MET A 91 0.56 8.19 -11.35
N ALA A 92 0.66 8.37 -12.67
CA ALA A 92 -0.09 9.40 -13.34
C ALA A 92 -1.51 9.21 -12.83
N THR A 93 -2.03 10.19 -12.09
CA THR A 93 -3.45 10.25 -11.85
C THR A 93 -3.97 10.52 -13.23
N ASP A 94 -4.22 9.43 -13.94
CA ASP A 94 -4.89 9.46 -15.21
C ASP A 94 -6.17 10.24 -14.92
N ASP A 95 -6.25 11.47 -15.43
CA ASP A 95 -7.46 12.29 -15.34
C ASP A 95 -8.63 11.59 -16.07
N SER A 96 -8.37 10.44 -16.72
CA SER A 96 -9.37 9.48 -17.18
C SER A 96 -9.75 8.39 -16.15
N MET A 97 -9.46 8.59 -14.85
CA MET A 97 -10.03 7.79 -13.75
C MET A 97 -11.53 7.63 -14.01
N PRO A 98 -11.99 6.42 -14.39
CA PRO A 98 -13.38 6.23 -14.76
C PRO A 98 -14.24 6.59 -13.55
N ALA A 99 -15.30 7.36 -13.79
CA ALA A 99 -16.29 7.75 -12.78
C ALA A 99 -16.63 6.56 -11.86
N PRO A 100 -16.76 6.77 -10.54
CA PRO A 100 -16.79 5.68 -9.58
C PRO A 100 -18.00 4.79 -9.83
N GLY A 101 -17.74 3.48 -9.91
CA GLY A 101 -18.77 2.46 -9.83
C GLY A 101 -18.76 1.47 -10.98
N SER A 102 -17.99 0.38 -10.84
CA SER A 102 -18.34 -0.86 -11.54
C SER A 102 -19.84 -1.15 -11.32
N ARG A 103 -20.53 -1.83 -12.24
CA ARG A 103 -21.97 -2.15 -12.06
C ARG A 103 -22.22 -2.81 -10.69
N VAL A 104 -21.26 -3.61 -10.22
CA VAL A 104 -21.25 -4.25 -8.90
C VAL A 104 -21.24 -3.24 -7.75
N GLN A 105 -20.37 -2.23 -7.79
CA GLN A 105 -20.30 -1.19 -6.74
C GLN A 105 -21.60 -0.40 -6.62
N ARG A 106 -22.19 0.01 -7.77
CA ARG A 106 -23.45 0.76 -7.78
C ARG A 106 -24.63 -0.07 -7.29
N LEU A 107 -24.70 -1.33 -7.72
CA LEU A 107 -25.72 -2.26 -7.21
C LEU A 107 -25.54 -2.52 -5.72
N GLY A 108 -24.29 -2.69 -5.26
CA GLY A 108 -23.95 -2.88 -3.86
C GLY A 108 -24.37 -1.72 -2.96
N LEU A 109 -24.21 -0.48 -3.44
CA LEU A 109 -24.60 0.73 -2.70
C LEU A 109 -26.07 0.70 -2.29
N ILE A 110 -26.94 0.26 -3.21
CA ILE A 110 -28.40 0.18 -3.01
C ILE A 110 -28.79 -1.16 -2.34
N ALA A 111 -28.13 -2.26 -2.71
CA ALA A 111 -28.41 -3.59 -2.20
C ALA A 111 -28.15 -3.71 -0.69
N GLY A 112 -27.14 -3.01 -0.16
CA GLY A 112 -26.82 -3.03 1.28
C GLY A 112 -27.99 -2.57 2.16
N PRO A 113 -28.48 -1.32 2.02
CA PRO A 113 -29.64 -0.83 2.76
C PRO A 113 -30.91 -1.65 2.55
N ILE A 114 -31.17 -2.10 1.31
CA ILE A 114 -32.34 -2.95 1.02
C ILE A 114 -32.24 -4.28 1.76
N ALA A 115 -31.10 -4.95 1.70
CA ALA A 115 -30.88 -6.20 2.41
C ALA A 115 -30.96 -6.00 3.93
N ALA A 116 -30.48 -4.88 4.46
CA ALA A 116 -30.63 -4.53 5.88
C ALA A 116 -32.11 -4.40 6.27
N ALA A 117 -32.90 -3.66 5.48
CA ALA A 117 -34.32 -3.49 5.70
C ALA A 117 -35.07 -4.83 5.61
N LEU A 118 -34.80 -5.63 4.57
CA LEU A 118 -35.38 -6.95 4.41
C LEU A 118 -34.99 -7.88 5.57
N CYS A 119 -33.72 -7.88 5.97
CA CYS A 119 -33.22 -8.66 7.10
C CYS A 119 -33.98 -8.30 8.38
N TYR A 120 -34.09 -7.00 8.69
CA TYR A 120 -34.82 -6.52 9.86
C TYR A 120 -36.31 -6.89 9.85
N LEU A 121 -36.96 -6.77 8.69
CA LEU A 121 -38.40 -7.04 8.52
C LEU A 121 -38.75 -8.53 8.51
N LEU A 122 -37.87 -9.38 7.98
CA LEU A 122 -38.07 -10.82 7.88
C LEU A 122 -37.70 -11.56 9.18
N LEU A 123 -36.91 -10.95 10.05
CA LEU A 123 -36.53 -11.54 11.33
C LEU A 123 -37.74 -11.59 12.29
N PRO A 124 -38.14 -12.80 12.75
CA PRO A 124 -39.24 -12.91 13.69
C PRO A 124 -38.87 -12.26 15.02
N ALA A 125 -39.89 -11.68 15.68
CA ALA A 125 -39.73 -11.08 17.00
C ALA A 125 -39.54 -12.15 18.10
N GLU A 126 -39.92 -13.40 17.83
CA GLU A 126 -39.85 -14.51 18.77
C GLU A 126 -39.28 -15.75 18.09
N TYR A 127 -38.44 -16.51 18.80
CA TYR A 127 -37.90 -17.78 18.34
C TYR A 127 -38.09 -18.86 19.42
N ARG A 128 -38.16 -20.12 19.00
CA ARG A 128 -38.15 -21.25 19.94
C ARG A 128 -36.73 -21.46 20.45
N ALA A 129 -36.51 -21.24 21.74
CA ALA A 129 -35.26 -21.56 22.40
C ALA A 129 -35.07 -23.09 22.47
N ALA A 130 -33.81 -23.54 22.48
CA ALA A 130 -33.46 -24.96 22.60
C ALA A 130 -34.02 -25.61 23.89
N THR A 131 -34.34 -24.82 24.90
CA THR A 131 -34.93 -25.23 26.18
C THR A 131 -36.47 -25.33 26.16
N GLY A 132 -37.13 -25.14 25.00
CA GLY A 132 -38.56 -25.36 24.83
C GLY A 132 -39.48 -24.17 25.12
N GLY A 133 -38.93 -22.97 25.34
CA GLY A 133 -39.68 -21.71 25.51
C GLY A 133 -39.61 -20.79 24.28
N MET A 134 -40.53 -19.82 24.18
CA MET A 134 -40.41 -18.71 23.23
C MET A 134 -39.47 -17.66 23.83
N ALA A 135 -38.41 -17.31 23.11
CA ALA A 135 -37.47 -16.26 23.48
C ALA A 135 -37.65 -15.07 22.54
N GLU A 136 -37.69 -13.86 23.11
CA GLU A 136 -37.79 -12.63 22.33
C GLU A 136 -36.46 -12.32 21.65
N PHE A 137 -36.53 -11.91 20.39
CA PHE A 137 -35.38 -11.37 19.67
C PHE A 137 -35.44 -9.82 19.67
N PRO A 138 -34.69 -9.17 20.56
CA PRO A 138 -34.86 -7.74 20.83
C PRO A 138 -34.56 -6.89 19.59
N HIS A 139 -35.15 -5.69 19.55
CA HIS A 139 -34.90 -4.71 18.48
C HIS A 139 -33.41 -4.51 18.21
N ALA A 140 -32.60 -4.32 19.26
CA ALA A 140 -31.17 -4.14 19.14
C ALA A 140 -30.48 -5.33 18.46
N GLY A 141 -30.90 -6.57 18.72
CA GLY A 141 -30.36 -7.77 18.08
C GLY A 141 -30.68 -7.83 16.59
N ARG A 142 -31.94 -7.58 16.22
CA ARG A 142 -32.40 -7.52 14.81
C ARG A 142 -31.70 -6.42 14.02
N ALA A 143 -31.61 -5.23 14.60
CA ALA A 143 -30.98 -4.08 13.96
C ALA A 143 -29.45 -4.26 13.82
N THR A 144 -28.80 -4.94 14.78
CA THR A 144 -27.39 -5.31 14.67
C THR A 144 -27.15 -6.31 13.52
N LEU A 145 -28.01 -7.33 13.38
CA LEU A 145 -27.90 -8.30 12.29
C LEU A 145 -28.16 -7.66 10.92
N ALA A 146 -29.15 -6.78 10.84
CA ALA A 146 -29.43 -5.99 9.64
C ALA A 146 -28.23 -5.10 9.25
N MET A 147 -27.58 -4.47 10.24
CA MET A 147 -26.36 -3.70 9.99
C MET A 147 -25.21 -4.58 9.51
N MET A 148 -25.05 -5.77 10.08
CA MET A 148 -24.05 -6.74 9.64
C MET A 148 -24.25 -7.13 8.17
N ALA A 149 -25.50 -7.39 7.76
CA ALA A 149 -25.83 -7.69 6.36
C ALA A 149 -25.52 -6.51 5.43
N TRP A 150 -25.86 -5.28 5.84
CA TRP A 150 -25.51 -4.06 5.11
C TRP A 150 -24.00 -3.98 4.89
N MET A 151 -23.22 -3.99 5.98
CA MET A 151 -21.78 -3.83 5.94
C MET A 151 -21.11 -4.95 5.14
N ALA A 152 -21.58 -6.19 5.27
CA ALA A 152 -21.08 -7.33 4.50
C ALA A 152 -21.25 -7.12 2.98
N ILE A 153 -22.43 -6.66 2.54
CA ILE A 153 -22.67 -6.37 1.12
C ILE A 153 -21.76 -5.24 0.65
N TRP A 154 -21.64 -4.15 1.41
CA TRP A 154 -20.78 -3.03 1.05
C TRP A 154 -19.29 -3.40 1.00
N TRP A 155 -18.82 -4.27 1.89
CA TRP A 155 -17.44 -4.77 1.83
C TRP A 155 -17.21 -5.73 0.66
N LEU A 156 -18.13 -6.66 0.39
CA LEU A 156 -17.99 -7.63 -0.71
C LEU A 156 -18.10 -6.99 -2.10
N THR A 157 -18.92 -5.96 -2.22
CA THR A 157 -19.12 -5.23 -3.49
C THR A 157 -18.20 -4.02 -3.64
N GLU A 158 -17.42 -3.71 -2.59
CA GLU A 158 -16.62 -2.49 -2.49
C GLU A 158 -17.40 -1.21 -2.84
N ALA A 159 -18.69 -1.15 -2.45
CA ALA A 159 -19.59 -0.04 -2.77
C ALA A 159 -19.08 1.31 -2.22
N LEU A 160 -18.38 1.26 -1.08
CA LEU A 160 -17.63 2.35 -0.48
C LEU A 160 -16.27 1.83 -0.01
N PRO A 161 -15.25 2.71 0.16
CA PRO A 161 -13.99 2.33 0.77
C PRO A 161 -14.22 1.60 2.10
N LEU A 162 -13.45 0.53 2.38
CA LEU A 162 -13.68 -0.32 3.55
C LEU A 162 -13.73 0.46 4.86
N ALA A 163 -12.90 1.51 4.97
CA ALA A 163 -12.87 2.42 6.12
C ALA A 163 -14.16 3.24 6.28
N ALA A 164 -14.76 3.72 5.18
CA ALA A 164 -16.02 4.45 5.22
C ALA A 164 -17.17 3.53 5.68
N THR A 165 -17.23 2.30 5.16
CA THR A 165 -18.18 1.27 5.63
C THR A 165 -17.97 0.95 7.11
N ALA A 166 -16.72 0.87 7.58
CA ALA A 166 -16.41 0.59 8.98
C ALA A 166 -16.83 1.72 9.96
N LEU A 167 -17.08 2.94 9.47
CA LEU A 167 -17.59 4.05 10.27
C LEU A 167 -19.13 4.09 10.33
N LEU A 168 -19.82 3.30 9.51
CA LEU A 168 -21.28 3.26 9.45
C LEU A 168 -21.93 2.99 10.83
N PRO A 169 -21.43 2.04 11.65
CA PRO A 169 -22.00 1.80 12.98
C PRO A 169 -21.97 3.04 13.87
N LEU A 170 -20.96 3.91 13.74
CA LEU A 170 -20.77 5.08 14.59
C LEU A 170 -21.96 6.05 14.52
N ALA A 171 -22.57 6.17 13.34
CA ALA A 171 -23.79 6.94 13.13
C ALA A 171 -25.05 6.09 13.32
N ALA A 172 -25.07 4.87 12.76
CA ALA A 172 -26.28 4.07 12.69
C ALA A 172 -26.68 3.44 14.03
N PHE A 173 -25.73 3.00 14.87
CA PHE A 173 -26.07 2.35 16.14
C PHE A 173 -26.80 3.28 17.12
N PRO A 174 -26.37 4.54 17.32
CA PRO A 174 -27.13 5.48 18.15
C PRO A 174 -28.50 5.83 17.56
N LEU A 175 -28.57 6.03 16.23
CA LEU A 175 -29.83 6.40 15.56
C LEU A 175 -30.87 5.28 15.59
N LEU A 176 -30.42 4.03 15.51
CA LEU A 176 -31.26 2.83 15.58
C LEU A 176 -31.47 2.33 17.02
N GLY A 177 -31.02 3.07 18.04
CA GLY A 177 -31.19 2.65 19.44
C GLY A 177 -30.50 1.34 19.81
N ILE A 178 -29.45 0.94 19.08
CA ILE A 178 -28.69 -0.30 19.31
C ILE A 178 -27.73 -0.13 20.49
N ALA A 179 -26.97 0.97 20.49
CA ALA A 179 -25.97 1.27 21.50
C ALA A 179 -25.76 2.78 21.65
N THR A 180 -25.28 3.21 22.82
CA THR A 180 -24.96 4.62 23.07
C THR A 180 -23.74 5.05 22.23
N PRO A 181 -23.61 6.34 21.86
CA PRO A 181 -22.46 6.83 21.10
C PRO A 181 -21.11 6.45 21.71
N ALA A 182 -20.99 6.52 23.04
CA ALA A 182 -19.78 6.14 23.76
C ALA A 182 -19.46 4.64 23.61
N LYS A 183 -20.46 3.76 23.74
CA LYS A 183 -20.28 2.31 23.57
C LYS A 183 -19.92 1.94 22.13
N THR A 184 -20.51 2.64 21.16
CA THR A 184 -20.23 2.42 19.73
C THR A 184 -18.83 2.91 19.34
N ALA A 185 -18.34 4.00 19.94
CA ALA A 185 -17.02 4.56 19.63
C ALA A 185 -15.85 3.79 20.28
N ALA A 186 -16.05 3.18 21.45
CA ALA A 186 -14.99 2.54 22.22
C ALA A 186 -14.11 1.54 21.42
N PRO A 187 -14.66 0.66 20.56
CA PRO A 187 -13.84 -0.27 19.77
C PRO A 187 -12.86 0.39 18.79
N HIS A 188 -13.12 1.63 18.36
CA HIS A 188 -12.23 2.39 17.48
C HIS A 188 -10.96 2.88 18.19
N GLY A 189 -10.91 2.81 19.53
CA GLY A 189 -9.76 3.18 20.35
C GLY A 189 -8.99 2.00 20.94
N SER A 190 -9.18 0.77 20.44
CA SER A 190 -8.53 -0.41 21.01
C SER A 190 -6.99 -0.39 20.91
N ASP A 191 -6.31 -0.99 21.88
CA ASP A 191 -4.83 -1.04 21.94
C ASP A 191 -4.19 -1.65 20.70
N ILE A 192 -4.89 -2.59 20.05
CA ILE A 192 -4.44 -3.24 18.82
C ILE A 192 -4.37 -2.25 17.65
N ILE A 193 -5.28 -1.27 17.58
CA ILE A 193 -5.24 -0.22 16.56
C ILE A 193 -3.99 0.66 16.77
N TRP A 194 -3.68 1.01 18.02
CA TRP A 194 -2.46 1.76 18.36
C TRP A 194 -1.18 0.97 18.09
N MET A 195 -1.19 -0.35 18.32
CA MET A 195 -0.09 -1.24 17.95
C MET A 195 0.14 -1.24 16.42
N PHE A 196 -0.91 -1.35 15.60
CA PHE A 196 -0.78 -1.24 14.15
C PHE A 196 -0.26 0.13 13.73
N PHE A 197 -0.71 1.21 14.36
CA PHE A 197 -0.20 2.56 14.09
C PHE A 197 1.32 2.65 14.32
N GLY A 198 1.81 2.17 15.47
CA GLY A 198 3.25 2.09 15.75
C GLY A 198 4.00 1.21 14.74
N GLY A 199 3.41 0.09 14.34
CA GLY A 199 3.93 -0.79 13.31
C GLY A 199 4.08 -0.12 11.94
N PHE A 200 3.06 0.61 11.49
CA PHE A 200 3.12 1.37 10.24
C PHE A 200 4.11 2.53 10.28
N MET A 201 4.27 3.21 11.43
CA MET A 201 5.31 4.21 11.61
C MET A 201 6.71 3.61 11.48
N LEU A 202 6.95 2.45 12.11
CA LEU A 202 8.21 1.72 12.00
C LEU A 202 8.47 1.27 10.55
N ALA A 203 7.47 0.68 9.89
CA ALA A 203 7.55 0.29 8.49
C ALA A 203 7.87 1.50 7.58
N GLY A 204 7.21 2.64 7.79
CA GLY A 204 7.47 3.88 7.06
C GLY A 204 8.90 4.41 7.29
N ALA A 205 9.43 4.28 8.50
CA ALA A 205 10.83 4.61 8.79
C ALA A 205 11.79 3.69 8.02
N ILE A 206 11.61 2.37 8.10
CA ILE A 206 12.43 1.37 7.39
C ILE A 206 12.49 1.69 5.88
N GLN A 207 11.33 1.98 5.28
CA GLN A 207 11.21 2.36 3.87
C GLN A 207 11.94 3.66 3.54
N ARG A 208 11.75 4.69 4.38
CA ARG A 208 12.38 6.00 4.17
C ARG A 208 13.90 5.93 4.15
N TRP A 209 14.49 5.04 4.95
CA TRP A 209 15.94 4.82 5.00
C TRP A 209 16.43 3.77 3.99
N GLY A 210 15.53 3.16 3.22
CA GLY A 210 15.84 2.10 2.27
C GLY A 210 16.45 0.86 2.93
N LEU A 211 16.17 0.63 4.22
CA LEU A 211 16.71 -0.52 4.96
C LEU A 211 16.13 -1.83 4.43
N ASP A 212 14.83 -1.83 4.10
CA ASP A 212 14.13 -2.88 3.37
C ASP A 212 14.88 -3.33 2.10
N ARG A 213 15.28 -2.38 1.24
CA ARG A 213 16.02 -2.67 0.00
C ARG A 213 17.40 -3.24 0.30
N ARG A 214 18.10 -2.71 1.30
CA ARG A 214 19.42 -3.23 1.72
C ARG A 214 19.31 -4.66 2.21
N ILE A 215 18.30 -4.98 3.03
CA ILE A 215 18.04 -6.34 3.50
C ILE A 215 17.75 -7.25 2.31
N ALA A 216 16.86 -6.85 1.39
CA ALA A 216 16.55 -7.63 0.21
C ALA A 216 17.80 -7.96 -0.61
N PHE A 217 18.58 -6.94 -1.01
CA PHE A 217 19.81 -7.17 -1.79
C PHE A 217 20.86 -7.96 -1.02
N HIS A 218 21.00 -7.75 0.29
CA HIS A 218 21.93 -8.51 1.11
C HIS A 218 21.58 -9.99 1.13
N THR A 219 20.30 -10.33 1.35
CA THR A 219 19.81 -11.71 1.32
C THR A 219 20.02 -12.34 -0.07
N LEU A 220 19.77 -11.59 -1.15
CA LEU A 220 19.99 -12.09 -2.51
C LEU A 220 21.47 -12.38 -2.83
N ARG A 221 22.44 -11.73 -2.16
CA ARG A 221 23.87 -12.01 -2.39
C ARG A 221 24.28 -13.42 -1.98
N TRP A 222 23.52 -14.05 -1.10
CA TRP A 222 23.81 -15.38 -0.56
C TRP A 222 23.21 -16.48 -1.43
N VAL A 223 22.40 -16.09 -2.42
CA VAL A 223 21.63 -16.96 -3.27
C VAL A 223 22.42 -17.18 -4.56
N GLY A 224 22.65 -18.45 -4.90
CA GLY A 224 23.41 -18.84 -6.09
C GLY A 224 22.75 -18.44 -7.42
N THR A 225 23.31 -18.89 -8.52
CA THR A 225 22.86 -18.54 -9.88
C THR A 225 21.76 -19.45 -10.44
N ARG A 226 21.32 -20.45 -9.68
CA ARG A 226 20.30 -21.39 -10.13
C ARG A 226 18.89 -20.77 -9.97
N PRO A 227 17.98 -20.89 -10.95
CA PRO A 227 16.67 -20.21 -10.91
C PRO A 227 15.80 -20.62 -9.73
N ASP A 228 15.82 -21.89 -9.36
CA ASP A 228 15.17 -22.45 -8.18
C ASP A 228 15.68 -21.75 -6.90
N ALA A 229 17.00 -21.65 -6.74
CA ALA A 229 17.62 -20.94 -5.63
C ALA A 229 17.26 -19.44 -5.63
N VAL A 230 17.29 -18.77 -6.79
CA VAL A 230 16.91 -17.36 -6.94
C VAL A 230 15.48 -17.11 -6.48
N ILE A 231 14.52 -17.95 -6.88
CA ILE A 231 13.14 -17.88 -6.41
C ILE A 231 13.09 -18.02 -4.88
N GLY A 232 13.79 -19.00 -4.31
CA GLY A 232 13.84 -19.20 -2.85
C GLY A 232 14.42 -18.00 -2.11
N GLY A 233 15.48 -17.39 -2.66
CA GLY A 233 16.10 -16.18 -2.15
C GLY A 233 15.17 -14.98 -2.14
N VAL A 234 14.46 -14.74 -3.24
CA VAL A 234 13.46 -13.68 -3.35
C VAL A 234 12.29 -13.95 -2.40
N MET A 235 11.84 -15.19 -2.27
CA MET A 235 10.78 -15.55 -1.32
C MET A 235 11.20 -15.28 0.13
N ALA A 236 12.41 -15.68 0.52
CA ALA A 236 12.94 -15.42 1.86
C ALA A 236 13.02 -13.92 2.16
N ALA A 237 13.60 -13.14 1.25
CA ALA A 237 13.68 -11.68 1.40
C ALA A 237 12.29 -11.04 1.49
N THR A 238 11.37 -11.43 0.62
CA THR A 238 10.00 -10.90 0.58
C THR A 238 9.25 -11.25 1.86
N ALA A 239 9.30 -12.51 2.30
CA ALA A 239 8.65 -12.94 3.52
C ALA A 239 9.20 -12.18 4.72
N SER A 240 10.52 -12.09 4.88
CA SER A 240 11.15 -11.37 6.00
C SER A 240 10.75 -9.90 6.06
N ILE A 241 10.62 -9.21 4.91
CA ILE A 241 10.16 -7.82 4.89
C ILE A 241 8.67 -7.74 5.26
N SER A 242 7.85 -8.64 4.72
CA SER A 242 6.41 -8.69 4.98
C SER A 242 6.04 -9.04 6.43
N MET A 243 6.98 -9.58 7.21
CA MET A 243 6.79 -9.76 8.65
C MET A 243 6.65 -8.43 9.40
N TRP A 244 7.21 -7.33 8.87
CA TRP A 244 7.28 -6.03 9.53
C TRP A 244 6.56 -4.92 8.76
N VAL A 245 6.32 -5.16 7.48
CA VAL A 245 5.71 -4.23 6.53
C VAL A 245 4.43 -4.87 6.00
N SER A 246 3.45 -4.07 5.57
CA SER A 246 2.22 -4.62 5.00
C SER A 246 2.50 -5.42 3.71
N ASN A 247 1.75 -6.50 3.51
CA ASN A 247 1.88 -7.37 2.33
C ASN A 247 1.85 -6.58 1.01
N THR A 248 0.95 -5.61 0.90
CA THR A 248 0.82 -4.77 -0.29
C THR A 248 2.04 -3.88 -0.51
N ALA A 249 2.57 -3.26 0.55
CA ALA A 249 3.77 -2.43 0.43
C ALA A 249 5.00 -3.27 0.09
N THR A 250 5.15 -4.44 0.71
CA THR A 250 6.22 -5.39 0.40
C THR A 250 6.16 -5.86 -1.06
N ALA A 251 4.97 -6.22 -1.55
CA ALA A 251 4.78 -6.59 -2.95
C ALA A 251 5.14 -5.43 -3.89
N ALA A 252 4.66 -4.21 -3.61
CA ALA A 252 4.97 -3.02 -4.39
C ALA A 252 6.47 -2.71 -4.45
N MET A 253 7.23 -2.95 -3.37
CA MET A 253 8.70 -2.83 -3.37
C MET A 253 9.38 -3.87 -4.26
N MET A 254 8.81 -5.08 -4.34
CA MET A 254 9.35 -6.16 -5.14
C MET A 254 8.98 -6.02 -6.63
N VAL A 255 7.93 -5.25 -6.98
CA VAL A 255 7.54 -4.98 -8.37
C VAL A 255 8.70 -4.47 -9.24
N PRO A 256 9.54 -3.50 -8.83
CA PRO A 256 10.71 -3.11 -9.63
C PRO A 256 11.88 -4.10 -9.55
N ILE A 257 12.00 -4.85 -8.45
CA ILE A 257 13.11 -5.80 -8.23
C ILE A 257 12.91 -7.07 -9.05
N ALA A 258 11.69 -7.61 -9.10
CA ALA A 258 11.41 -8.88 -9.76
C ALA A 258 11.77 -8.86 -11.27
N PRO A 259 11.35 -7.89 -12.09
CA PRO A 259 11.78 -7.77 -13.48
C PRO A 259 13.29 -7.61 -13.62
N SER A 260 13.94 -6.87 -12.73
CA SER A 260 15.40 -6.69 -12.74
C SER A 260 16.15 -8.01 -12.50
N VAL A 261 15.64 -8.84 -11.57
CA VAL A 261 16.18 -10.18 -11.30
C VAL A 261 15.89 -11.12 -12.47
N ILE A 262 14.70 -11.05 -13.08
CA ILE A 262 14.39 -11.86 -14.27
C ILE A 262 15.34 -11.50 -15.41
N ASP A 263 15.52 -10.22 -15.71
CA ASP A 263 16.41 -9.75 -16.77
C ASP A 263 17.86 -10.22 -16.56
N LEU A 264 18.38 -10.12 -15.34
CA LEU A 264 19.71 -10.60 -14.99
C LEU A 264 19.88 -12.11 -15.24
N VAL A 265 18.90 -12.92 -14.82
CA VAL A 265 18.96 -14.38 -14.98
C VAL A 265 18.80 -14.77 -16.46
N LEU A 266 17.92 -14.10 -17.21
CA LEU A 266 17.77 -14.33 -18.65
C LEU A 266 19.07 -14.01 -19.40
N ARG A 267 19.66 -12.81 -19.18
CA ARG A 267 20.94 -12.42 -19.81
C ARG A 267 22.04 -13.43 -19.56
N ARG A 268 22.13 -13.99 -18.34
CA ARG A 268 23.13 -15.02 -18.01
C ARG A 268 22.87 -16.37 -18.68
N ARG A 269 21.61 -16.74 -18.94
CA ARG A 269 21.25 -18.05 -19.50
C ARG A 269 21.17 -18.07 -21.02
N THR A 270 20.61 -17.03 -21.61
CA THR A 270 20.29 -16.96 -23.04
C THR A 270 21.11 -15.91 -23.79
N GLY A 271 21.87 -15.07 -23.08
CA GLY A 271 22.60 -13.92 -23.65
C GLY A 271 21.70 -12.71 -23.96
N ALA A 272 20.39 -12.81 -23.77
CA ALA A 272 19.41 -11.78 -24.08
C ALA A 272 18.47 -11.54 -22.88
N GLY A 273 18.17 -10.27 -22.59
CA GLY A 273 17.32 -9.86 -21.47
C GLY A 273 15.84 -9.73 -21.86
N LEU A 274 15.05 -9.11 -20.98
CA LEU A 274 13.62 -8.87 -21.21
C LEU A 274 13.39 -7.98 -22.44
N ALA A 275 14.19 -6.92 -22.60
CA ALA A 275 14.01 -5.95 -23.68
C ALA A 275 14.19 -6.62 -25.05
N GLU A 276 15.22 -7.46 -25.18
CA GLU A 276 15.54 -8.20 -26.40
C GLU A 276 14.48 -9.26 -26.73
N HIS A 277 13.79 -9.81 -25.71
CA HIS A 277 12.66 -10.72 -25.88
C HIS A 277 11.30 -10.02 -26.07
N GLY A 278 11.24 -8.68 -25.98
CA GLY A 278 9.98 -7.94 -25.99
C GLY A 278 9.09 -8.19 -24.77
N GLY A 279 9.70 -8.50 -23.61
CA GLY A 279 9.04 -8.82 -22.35
C GLY A 279 9.29 -10.27 -21.90
N ILE A 280 8.32 -10.86 -21.21
CA ILE A 280 8.41 -12.26 -20.75
C ILE A 280 8.47 -13.19 -21.98
N PRO A 281 9.51 -14.04 -22.12
CA PRO A 281 9.65 -14.95 -23.26
C PRO A 281 8.37 -15.78 -23.49
N ARG A 282 7.87 -15.80 -24.74
CA ARG A 282 6.63 -16.53 -25.07
C ARG A 282 6.85 -17.98 -25.47
N ARG A 283 7.97 -18.27 -26.15
CA ARG A 283 8.28 -19.58 -26.75
C ARG A 283 9.16 -20.49 -25.89
N ALA A 284 10.04 -19.91 -25.07
CA ALA A 284 10.96 -20.68 -24.24
C ALA A 284 10.25 -21.05 -22.91
N THR A 285 9.94 -22.33 -22.73
CA THR A 285 9.09 -22.84 -21.63
C THR A 285 9.73 -22.62 -20.27
N ASP A 286 11.03 -22.84 -20.15
CA ASP A 286 11.74 -22.81 -18.85
C ASP A 286 11.96 -21.37 -18.38
N GLU A 287 12.36 -20.47 -19.28
CA GLU A 287 12.52 -19.04 -19.01
C GLU A 287 11.19 -18.37 -18.68
N ARG A 288 10.13 -18.76 -19.40
CA ARG A 288 8.77 -18.29 -19.13
C ARG A 288 8.26 -18.79 -17.79
N ALA A 289 8.51 -20.06 -17.46
CA ALA A 289 8.14 -20.65 -16.18
C ALA A 289 8.88 -19.94 -15.04
N PHE A 290 10.18 -19.70 -15.18
CA PHE A 290 10.96 -18.94 -14.21
C PHE A 290 10.43 -17.51 -14.01
N ALA A 291 10.21 -16.75 -15.08
CA ALA A 291 9.73 -15.37 -15.00
C ALA A 291 8.35 -15.28 -14.31
N LYS A 292 7.43 -16.18 -14.67
CA LYS A 292 6.12 -16.27 -13.99
C LYS A 292 6.26 -16.72 -12.54
N GLY A 293 7.09 -17.73 -12.29
CA GLY A 293 7.36 -18.27 -10.97
C GLY A 293 7.92 -17.21 -10.04
N LEU A 294 8.84 -16.35 -10.52
CA LEU A 294 9.40 -15.26 -9.73
C LEU A 294 8.35 -14.18 -9.39
N LEU A 295 7.48 -13.82 -10.33
CA LEU A 295 6.40 -12.87 -10.05
C LEU A 295 5.38 -13.44 -9.06
N LEU A 296 5.01 -14.72 -9.22
CA LEU A 296 4.09 -15.42 -8.33
C LEU A 296 4.69 -15.59 -6.92
N CYS A 297 5.98 -15.90 -6.83
CA CYS A 297 6.64 -16.15 -5.55
C CYS A 297 6.68 -14.91 -4.66
N VAL A 298 6.78 -13.71 -5.24
CA VAL A 298 6.67 -12.44 -4.50
C VAL A 298 5.29 -12.31 -3.84
N ALA A 299 4.21 -12.54 -4.59
CA ALA A 299 2.86 -12.42 -4.06
C ALA A 299 2.58 -13.45 -2.95
N CYS A 300 3.00 -14.70 -3.16
CA CYS A 300 2.86 -15.77 -2.17
C CYS A 300 3.72 -15.51 -0.94
N ALA A 301 4.99 -15.14 -1.10
CA ALA A 301 5.90 -14.92 0.01
C ALA A 301 5.52 -13.69 0.84
N ALA A 302 5.03 -12.61 0.22
CA ALA A 302 4.49 -11.46 0.96
C ALA A 302 3.31 -11.90 1.84
N SER A 303 2.37 -12.66 1.27
CA SER A 303 1.21 -13.15 2.01
C SER A 303 1.59 -14.11 3.15
N ILE A 304 2.53 -15.04 2.90
CA ILE A 304 3.03 -15.99 3.89
C ILE A 304 3.79 -15.27 5.01
N GLY A 305 4.73 -14.38 4.66
CA GLY A 305 5.52 -13.63 5.62
C GLY A 305 4.67 -12.76 6.55
N GLY A 306 3.60 -12.16 6.04
CA GLY A 306 2.67 -11.34 6.82
C GLY A 306 1.96 -12.06 7.96
N MET A 307 1.97 -13.39 8.00
CA MET A 307 1.41 -14.16 9.12
C MET A 307 2.33 -14.18 10.35
N ALA A 308 3.65 -14.00 10.19
CA ALA A 308 4.61 -14.29 11.25
C ALA A 308 4.47 -13.39 12.48
N THR A 309 4.00 -12.15 12.32
CA THR A 309 3.83 -11.18 13.41
C THR A 309 2.42 -10.60 13.42
N ILE A 310 1.98 -10.07 14.56
CA ILE A 310 0.66 -9.44 14.67
C ILE A 310 0.54 -8.20 13.74
N VAL A 311 1.65 -7.50 13.52
CA VAL A 311 1.71 -6.25 12.74
C VAL A 311 1.66 -6.51 11.22
N GLY A 312 2.14 -7.68 10.77
CA GLY A 312 2.29 -7.98 9.34
C GLY A 312 0.98 -7.91 8.54
N SER A 313 -0.16 -8.29 9.14
CA SER A 313 -1.46 -8.28 8.46
C SER A 313 -2.64 -7.98 9.40
N PRO A 314 -3.63 -7.15 8.98
CA PRO A 314 -4.80 -6.81 9.80
C PRO A 314 -5.58 -8.00 10.41
N PRO A 315 -5.81 -9.12 9.69
CA PRO A 315 -6.49 -10.29 10.24
C PRO A 315 -5.84 -10.85 11.51
N ASN A 316 -4.51 -10.75 11.64
CA ASN A 316 -3.79 -11.25 12.81
C ASN A 316 -4.22 -10.48 14.07
N GLY A 317 -4.23 -9.15 13.99
CA GLY A 317 -4.67 -8.32 15.11
C GLY A 317 -6.17 -8.43 15.39
N ILE A 318 -7.01 -8.63 14.35
CA ILE A 318 -8.44 -8.92 14.54
C ILE A 318 -8.63 -10.21 15.36
N LEU A 319 -7.88 -11.27 15.05
CA LEU A 319 -7.93 -12.53 15.78
C LEU A 319 -7.45 -12.36 17.23
N VAL A 320 -6.33 -11.68 17.45
CA VAL A 320 -5.83 -11.38 18.82
C VAL A 320 -6.89 -10.63 19.63
N ARG A 321 -7.55 -9.63 19.03
CA ARG A 321 -8.63 -8.89 19.68
C ARG A 321 -9.82 -9.78 20.02
N TYR A 322 -10.21 -10.61 19.06
CA TYR A 322 -11.33 -11.52 19.23
C TYR A 322 -11.07 -12.51 20.37
N ILE A 323 -9.86 -13.08 20.46
CA ILE A 323 -9.51 -14.01 21.54
C ILE A 323 -9.53 -13.31 22.90
N ALA A 324 -9.00 -12.09 22.99
CA ALA A 324 -9.07 -11.30 24.21
C ALA A 324 -10.53 -11.02 24.64
N GLN A 325 -11.42 -10.73 23.69
CA GLN A 325 -12.83 -10.42 23.99
C GLN A 325 -13.68 -11.66 24.30
N ALA A 326 -13.48 -12.76 23.57
CA ALA A 326 -14.31 -13.96 23.66
C ALA A 326 -13.85 -14.91 24.77
N TYR A 327 -12.54 -14.98 25.02
CA TYR A 327 -11.94 -15.95 25.96
C TYR A 327 -11.20 -15.28 27.12
N GLY A 328 -11.02 -13.96 27.10
CA GLY A 328 -10.27 -13.24 28.16
C GLY A 328 -8.76 -13.50 28.15
N ASP A 329 -8.22 -14.10 27.08
CA ASP A 329 -6.79 -14.41 26.96
C ASP A 329 -6.08 -13.37 26.09
N GLU A 330 -5.10 -12.68 26.67
CA GLU A 330 -4.29 -11.69 25.96
C GLU A 330 -3.11 -12.37 25.27
N ILE A 331 -3.12 -12.35 23.93
CA ILE A 331 -2.00 -12.85 23.13
C ILE A 331 -0.98 -11.74 22.96
N SER A 332 0.15 -11.86 23.66
CA SER A 332 1.29 -10.97 23.48
C SER A 332 1.95 -11.15 22.11
N PHE A 333 2.66 -10.11 21.64
CA PHE A 333 3.41 -10.13 20.39
C PHE A 333 4.36 -11.34 20.26
N LEU A 334 5.10 -11.64 21.33
CA LEU A 334 6.05 -12.76 21.35
C LEU A 334 5.31 -14.11 21.31
N ARG A 335 4.20 -14.25 22.04
CA ARG A 335 3.40 -15.49 22.05
C ARG A 335 2.80 -15.78 20.67
N TRP A 336 2.33 -14.75 19.96
CA TRP A 336 1.92 -14.89 18.57
C TRP A 336 3.08 -15.38 17.69
N MET A 337 4.25 -14.72 17.80
CA MET A 337 5.40 -15.04 16.95
C MET A 337 5.91 -16.47 17.19
N GLN A 338 5.89 -16.96 18.43
CA GLN A 338 6.22 -18.35 18.76
C GLN A 338 5.33 -19.37 18.06
N PHE A 339 4.07 -19.03 17.79
CA PHE A 339 3.13 -19.88 17.07
C PHE A 339 3.24 -19.69 15.54
N ALA A 340 3.21 -18.44 15.07
CA ALA A 340 3.08 -18.13 13.65
C ALA A 340 4.41 -18.20 12.88
N LEU A 341 5.54 -17.88 13.50
CA LEU A 341 6.84 -17.93 12.82
C LEU A 341 7.21 -19.37 12.40
N PRO A 342 7.04 -20.42 13.24
CA PRO A 342 7.20 -21.80 12.79
C PRO A 342 6.31 -22.18 11.61
N THR A 343 5.05 -21.70 11.58
CA THR A 343 4.14 -21.93 10.46
C THR A 343 4.65 -21.30 9.17
N VAL A 344 5.19 -20.07 9.25
CA VAL A 344 5.81 -19.40 8.09
C VAL A 344 7.06 -20.14 7.61
N LEU A 345 7.91 -20.61 8.53
CA LEU A 345 9.10 -21.40 8.21
C LEU A 345 8.75 -22.77 7.57
N LEU A 346 7.54 -23.28 7.81
CA LEU A 346 7.03 -24.49 7.15
C LEU A 346 6.40 -24.18 5.78
N PHE A 347 5.55 -23.17 5.69
CA PHE A 347 4.82 -22.85 4.46
C PHE A 347 5.70 -22.22 3.38
N LEU A 348 6.74 -21.47 3.75
CA LEU A 348 7.60 -20.81 2.77
C LEU A 348 8.38 -21.83 1.91
N PRO A 349 9.03 -22.88 2.46
CA PRO A 349 9.63 -23.95 1.67
C PRO A 349 8.63 -24.76 0.85
N ILE A 350 7.41 -25.01 1.37
CA ILE A 350 6.36 -25.72 0.64
C ILE A 350 5.93 -24.91 -0.58
N ALA A 351 5.66 -23.62 -0.42
CA ALA A 351 5.32 -22.74 -1.52
C ALA A 351 6.47 -22.62 -2.54
N TRP A 352 7.71 -22.56 -2.07
CA TRP A 352 8.88 -22.57 -2.94
C TRP A 352 8.97 -23.84 -3.79
N TRP A 353 8.73 -25.00 -3.18
CA TRP A 353 8.72 -26.28 -3.88
C TRP A 353 7.59 -26.34 -4.92
N LEU A 354 6.36 -25.95 -4.57
CA LEU A 354 5.22 -25.90 -5.49
C LEU A 354 5.40 -24.93 -6.67
N ILE A 355 6.16 -23.85 -6.49
CA ILE A 355 6.41 -22.87 -7.56
C ILE A 355 7.54 -23.34 -8.49
N THR A 356 8.48 -24.13 -7.98
CA THR A 356 9.67 -24.56 -8.73
C THR A 356 9.57 -25.96 -9.33
N ARG A 357 8.55 -26.74 -8.97
CA ARG A 357 8.29 -28.10 -9.45
C ARG A 357 6.90 -28.21 -10.06
#